data_AF-A0A1B2M198-F1
#
_entry.id   AF-A0A1B2M198-F1
#
_cell.length_a   1.000
_cell.length_b   1.000
_cell.length_c   1.000
_cell.angle_alpha   90.00
_cell.angle_beta   90.00
_cell.angle_gamma   90.00
#
_symmetry.space_group_name_H-M   'P 1'
#
loop_
_entity.id
_entity.type
_entity.pdbx_description
1 polymer ?
#
loop_
_entity_poly.entity_id
_entity_poly.type
_entity_poly.pdbx_seq_one_letter_code
_entity_poly.pdbx_strand_id
1 'polypeptide(L)'
;MTILLVEGLYMKKICSGLLLFFIALQSAVAGSTEALTCQKNIKKFEKYFEQSLAAAKSGDFDQWFNYEKKYSYDYIFRKAHPHKIFYEKRWIARPEFKQKIIANLNMFQDLRELNYVVHVAKPTANFILNQKEICIINTVFIGYWGDVDYGRESVRSADVYIFSRPLGTHKWRGFYYDESIRQVDFDEFFPNFPTDKMALLSLKDED
;
A
#
# COMPACT_ATOMS: atom_id res chain seq x y z
N MET A 1 3.97 75.31 43.35
CA MET A 1 4.13 73.89 43.74
C MET A 1 2.77 73.24 43.62
N THR A 2 2.50 72.12 42.95
CA THR A 2 3.12 71.28 41.93
C THR A 2 2.00 70.30 41.54
N ILE A 3 1.71 70.20 40.23
CA ILE A 3 1.28 69.02 39.44
C ILE A 3 0.16 68.11 40.01
N LEU A 4 -0.86 67.84 39.18
CA LEU A 4 -1.29 66.50 38.73
C LEU A 4 -2.74 66.57 38.21
N LEU A 5 -2.92 66.31 36.91
CA LEU A 5 -4.11 65.66 36.31
C LEU A 5 -3.91 65.54 34.78
N VAL A 6 -3.01 64.66 34.35
CA VAL A 6 -2.93 64.22 32.94
C VAL A 6 -2.55 62.73 32.89
N GLU A 7 -3.44 61.82 33.27
CA GLU A 7 -3.23 60.37 33.09
C GLU A 7 -4.51 59.60 32.73
N GLY A 8 -5.41 60.22 31.94
CA GLY A 8 -6.73 59.62 31.63
C GLY A 8 -6.92 59.03 30.23
N LEU A 9 -5.96 59.14 29.31
CA LEU A 9 -6.26 58.99 27.87
C LEU A 9 -5.42 57.96 27.09
N TYR A 10 -4.48 57.25 27.71
CA TYR A 10 -3.54 56.38 26.98
C TYR A 10 -3.81 54.86 27.06
N MET A 11 -4.84 54.41 27.80
CA MET A 11 -5.12 52.97 28.00
C MET A 11 -6.33 52.42 27.24
N LYS A 12 -6.93 53.18 26.32
CA LYS A 12 -8.08 52.70 25.52
C LYS A 12 -7.76 52.33 24.08
N LYS A 13 -6.55 52.60 23.59
CA LYS A 13 -6.15 52.30 22.20
C LYS A 13 -5.30 51.04 22.02
N ILE A 14 -4.79 50.45 23.09
CA ILE A 14 -3.86 49.31 23.00
C ILE A 14 -4.62 47.96 23.00
N CYS A 15 -5.81 47.87 23.59
CA CYS A 15 -6.56 46.61 23.66
C CYS A 15 -7.38 46.26 22.40
N SER A 16 -7.74 47.23 21.56
CA SER A 16 -8.47 46.93 20.30
C SER A 16 -7.57 46.51 19.13
N GLY A 17 -6.26 46.70 19.24
CA GLY A 17 -5.29 46.27 18.21
C GLY A 17 -4.87 44.81 18.33
N LEU A 18 -4.85 44.26 19.54
CA LEU A 18 -4.46 42.86 19.77
C LEU A 18 -5.56 41.85 19.40
N LEU A 19 -6.84 42.24 19.49
CA LEU A 19 -7.95 41.34 19.18
C LEU A 19 -8.08 41.06 17.66
N LEU A 20 -7.67 42.00 16.81
CA LEU A 20 -7.66 41.84 15.35
C LEU A 20 -6.44 41.04 14.84
N PHE A 21 -5.36 40.94 15.64
CA PHE A 21 -4.19 40.13 15.28
C PHE A 21 -4.42 38.64 15.53
N PHE A 22 -5.27 38.26 16.51
CA PHE A 22 -5.61 36.87 16.78
C PHE A 22 -6.60 36.24 15.78
N ILE A 23 -7.45 37.04 15.13
CA ILE A 23 -8.41 36.52 14.14
C ILE A 23 -7.73 36.22 12.79
N ALA A 24 -6.63 36.90 12.46
CA ALA A 24 -5.88 36.65 11.22
C ALA A 24 -4.98 35.40 11.29
N LEU A 25 -4.71 34.84 12.47
CA LEU A 25 -3.82 33.69 12.64
C LEU A 25 -4.54 32.32 12.62
N GLN A 26 -5.87 32.29 12.55
CA GLN A 26 -6.64 31.03 12.50
C GLN A 26 -6.89 30.52 11.08
N SER A 27 -6.67 31.33 10.04
CA SER A 27 -6.85 30.95 8.63
C SER A 27 -5.66 30.18 8.03
N ALA A 28 -4.61 29.91 8.80
CA ALA A 28 -3.41 29.21 8.33
C ALA A 28 -3.34 27.73 8.74
N VAL A 29 -4.42 27.12 9.24
CA VAL A 29 -4.54 25.66 9.22
C VAL A 29 -4.99 25.27 7.81
N ALA A 30 -4.15 25.57 6.83
CA ALA A 30 -4.20 24.90 5.54
C ALA A 30 -4.03 23.42 5.86
N GLY A 31 -5.12 22.66 5.73
CA GLY A 31 -5.06 21.21 5.75
C GLY A 31 -3.99 20.80 4.75
N SER A 32 -2.85 20.35 5.27
CA SER A 32 -1.81 19.73 4.47
C SER A 32 -2.46 18.50 3.83
N THR A 33 -3.00 18.66 2.62
CA THR A 33 -3.20 17.55 1.70
C THR A 33 -1.81 17.01 1.45
N GLU A 34 -1.40 16.08 2.31
CA GLU A 34 -0.15 15.35 2.18
C GLU A 34 -0.13 14.83 0.73
N ALA A 35 0.78 15.38 -0.09
CA ALA A 35 0.84 15.03 -1.49
C ALA A 35 0.97 13.51 -1.62
N LEU A 36 0.16 12.90 -2.50
CA LEU A 36 0.20 11.46 -2.74
C LEU A 36 1.65 11.03 -3.05
N THR A 37 2.10 9.95 -2.43
CA THR A 37 3.51 9.54 -2.42
C THR A 37 3.79 8.30 -3.25
N CYS A 38 2.80 7.67 -3.88
CA CYS A 38 2.99 6.40 -4.57
C CYS A 38 4.13 6.44 -5.60
N GLN A 39 4.15 7.44 -6.47
CA GLN A 39 5.20 7.59 -7.50
C GLN A 39 6.62 7.64 -6.90
N LYS A 40 6.74 8.22 -5.70
CA LYS A 40 8.03 8.33 -4.97
C LYS A 40 8.45 7.01 -4.30
N ASN A 41 7.54 6.03 -4.22
CA ASN A 41 7.75 4.77 -3.52
C ASN A 41 7.87 3.56 -4.46
N ILE A 42 7.99 3.73 -5.77
CA ILE A 42 8.14 2.59 -6.72
C ILE A 42 9.29 1.65 -6.32
N LYS A 43 10.47 2.19 -6.00
CA LYS A 43 11.61 1.39 -5.51
C LYS A 43 11.33 0.60 -4.23
N LYS A 44 10.37 1.06 -3.42
CA LYS A 44 9.94 0.34 -2.22
C LYS A 44 9.03 -0.84 -2.58
N PHE A 45 8.26 -0.72 -3.65
CA PHE A 45 7.43 -1.82 -4.16
C PHE A 45 8.28 -2.88 -4.86
N GLU A 46 9.32 -2.51 -5.60
CA GLU A 46 10.33 -3.46 -6.12
C GLU A 46 10.91 -4.30 -4.98
N LYS A 47 11.39 -3.63 -3.92
CA LYS A 47 11.89 -4.30 -2.70
C LYS A 47 10.84 -5.14 -1.98
N TYR A 48 9.56 -4.79 -2.08
CA TYR A 48 8.48 -5.62 -1.52
C TYR A 48 8.46 -6.99 -2.23
N PHE A 49 8.61 -7.03 -3.55
CA PHE A 49 8.62 -8.28 -4.31
C PHE A 49 9.91 -9.07 -4.11
N GLU A 50 11.07 -8.41 -4.08
CA GLU A 50 12.35 -9.05 -3.75
C GLU A 50 12.28 -9.76 -2.39
N GLN A 51 11.70 -9.11 -1.38
CA GLN A 51 11.52 -9.69 -0.06
C GLN A 51 10.50 -10.83 -0.04
N SER A 52 9.44 -10.76 -0.86
CA SER A 52 8.47 -11.85 -1.03
C SER A 52 9.15 -13.09 -1.59
N LEU A 53 9.90 -12.92 -2.68
CA LEU A 53 10.63 -13.99 -3.36
C LEU A 53 11.70 -14.59 -2.43
N ALA A 54 12.45 -13.76 -1.70
CA ALA A 54 13.42 -14.25 -0.73
C ALA A 54 12.77 -15.06 0.41
N ALA A 55 11.61 -14.62 0.90
CA ALA A 55 10.86 -15.33 1.93
C ALA A 55 10.25 -16.64 1.41
N ALA A 56 9.81 -16.68 0.14
CA ALA A 56 9.33 -17.90 -0.50
C ALA A 56 10.46 -18.91 -0.73
N LYS A 57 11.61 -18.44 -1.26
CA LYS A 57 12.78 -19.28 -1.55
C LYS A 57 13.47 -19.84 -0.31
N SER A 58 13.29 -19.26 0.87
CA SER A 58 13.82 -19.87 2.10
C SER A 58 13.11 -21.19 2.42
N GLY A 59 11.88 -21.35 1.94
CA GLY A 59 10.99 -22.48 2.24
C GLY A 59 10.54 -22.55 3.70
N ASP A 60 10.85 -21.54 4.51
CA ASP A 60 10.42 -21.44 5.90
C ASP A 60 9.02 -20.80 5.97
N PHE A 61 8.04 -21.58 6.40
CA PHE A 61 6.67 -21.12 6.59
C PHE A 61 6.58 -19.91 7.52
N ASP A 62 7.33 -19.88 8.62
CA ASP A 62 7.24 -18.79 9.59
C ASP A 62 7.88 -17.52 9.03
N GLN A 63 8.97 -17.63 8.26
CA GLN A 63 9.56 -16.49 7.56
C GLN A 63 8.58 -15.90 6.54
N TRP A 64 7.99 -16.74 5.68
CA TRP A 64 7.00 -16.31 4.70
C TRP A 64 5.74 -15.73 5.36
N PHE A 65 5.22 -16.38 6.40
CA PHE A 65 4.04 -15.91 7.11
C PHE A 65 4.27 -14.58 7.83
N ASN A 66 5.47 -14.35 8.37
CA ASN A 66 5.84 -13.07 8.97
C ASN A 66 5.98 -11.96 7.92
N TYR A 67 6.45 -12.28 6.71
CA TYR A 67 6.43 -11.36 5.58
C TYR A 67 4.99 -10.94 5.24
N GLU A 68 4.07 -11.90 5.06
CA GLU A 68 2.66 -11.62 4.74
C GLU A 68 1.99 -10.79 5.84
N LYS A 69 2.19 -11.15 7.11
CA LYS A 69 1.71 -10.37 8.26
C LYS A 69 2.10 -8.89 8.18
N LYS A 70 3.33 -8.62 7.73
CA LYS A 70 3.89 -7.28 7.66
C LYS A 70 3.39 -6.50 6.45
N TYR A 71 3.27 -7.15 5.30
CA TYR A 71 3.11 -6.45 4.03
C TYR A 71 1.85 -6.77 3.23
N SER A 72 1.15 -7.87 3.48
CA SER A 72 -0.14 -8.12 2.82
C SER A 72 -1.24 -7.23 3.40
N TYR A 73 -2.09 -6.71 2.52
CA TYR A 73 -3.22 -5.85 2.89
C TYR A 73 -4.40 -6.66 3.41
N ASP A 74 -4.72 -7.78 2.77
CA ASP A 74 -5.79 -8.71 3.17
C ASP A 74 -5.56 -9.28 4.58
N TYR A 75 -4.31 -9.42 5.01
CA TYR A 75 -3.98 -9.85 6.38
C TYR A 75 -4.60 -8.98 7.48
N ILE A 76 -4.86 -7.70 7.20
CA ILE A 76 -5.50 -6.80 8.18
C ILE A 76 -6.94 -7.26 8.50
N PHE A 77 -7.62 -7.86 7.51
CA PHE A 77 -9.03 -8.23 7.57
C PHE A 77 -9.29 -9.56 8.28
N ARG A 78 -8.24 -10.34 8.56
CA ARG A 78 -8.33 -11.61 9.31
C ARG A 78 -9.04 -11.50 10.67
N LYS A 79 -9.13 -10.30 11.25
CA LYS A 79 -9.87 -10.07 12.51
C LYS A 79 -11.36 -10.33 12.34
N ALA A 80 -11.94 -10.03 11.17
CA ALA A 80 -13.32 -10.35 10.83
C ALA A 80 -13.51 -11.84 10.51
N HIS A 81 -12.41 -12.56 10.22
CA HIS A 81 -12.39 -13.96 9.80
C HIS A 81 -11.48 -14.82 10.70
N PRO A 82 -11.81 -15.03 11.99
CA PRO A 82 -10.89 -15.56 13.01
C PRO A 82 -10.34 -16.97 12.75
N HIS A 83 -10.92 -17.73 11.82
CA HIS A 83 -10.47 -19.09 11.45
C HIS A 83 -10.14 -19.24 9.96
N LYS A 84 -10.14 -18.13 9.22
CA LYS A 84 -9.85 -18.13 7.78
C LYS A 84 -8.71 -17.19 7.43
N ILE A 85 -8.13 -17.41 6.26
CA ILE A 85 -7.14 -16.55 5.62
C ILE A 85 -7.58 -16.37 4.17
N PHE A 86 -7.44 -15.15 3.65
CA PHE A 86 -7.72 -14.89 2.24
C PHE A 86 -6.52 -15.40 1.43
N TYR A 87 -6.77 -16.35 0.54
CA TYR A 87 -5.73 -16.97 -0.27
C TYR A 87 -6.36 -17.56 -1.53
N GLU A 88 -5.65 -17.51 -2.67
CA GLU A 88 -6.18 -17.97 -3.96
C GLU A 88 -7.60 -17.44 -4.22
N LYS A 89 -7.77 -16.12 -4.06
CA LYS A 89 -9.01 -15.38 -4.33
C LYS A 89 -10.20 -15.65 -3.40
N ARG A 90 -10.03 -16.39 -2.29
CA ARG A 90 -11.13 -16.69 -1.34
C ARG A 90 -10.68 -16.85 0.10
N TRP A 91 -11.63 -16.73 1.04
CA TRP A 91 -11.41 -17.06 2.44
C TRP A 91 -11.39 -18.59 2.68
N ILE A 92 -10.22 -19.14 3.03
CA ILE A 92 -10.03 -20.58 3.28
C ILE A 92 -9.68 -20.87 4.74
N ALA A 93 -9.88 -22.11 5.19
CA ALA A 93 -9.56 -22.49 6.56
C ALA A 93 -8.04 -22.45 6.81
N ARG A 94 -7.62 -22.04 8.02
CA ARG A 94 -6.19 -21.97 8.37
C ARG A 94 -5.39 -23.27 8.15
N PRO A 95 -5.92 -24.47 8.45
CA PRO A 95 -5.20 -25.72 8.17
C PRO A 95 -4.99 -25.95 6.67
N GLU A 96 -6.03 -25.69 5.86
CA GLU A 96 -5.96 -25.77 4.38
C GLU A 96 -4.92 -24.79 3.84
N PHE A 97 -4.93 -23.54 4.34
CA PHE A 97 -3.92 -22.53 3.98
C PHE A 97 -2.51 -23.01 4.28
N LYS A 98 -2.25 -23.51 5.49
CA LYS A 98 -0.90 -23.97 5.88
C LYS A 98 -0.40 -25.08 4.95
N GLN A 99 -1.26 -26.05 4.61
CA GLN A 99 -0.90 -27.14 3.70
C GLN A 99 -0.54 -26.61 2.31
N LYS A 100 -1.35 -25.71 1.75
CA LYS A 100 -1.11 -25.09 0.44
C LYS A 100 0.19 -24.29 0.41
N ILE A 101 0.45 -23.49 1.43
CA ILE A 101 1.68 -22.69 1.50
C ILE A 101 2.90 -23.58 1.63
N ILE A 102 2.89 -24.62 2.46
CA ILE A 102 4.03 -25.55 2.55
C ILE A 102 4.32 -26.20 1.20
N ALA A 103 3.30 -26.63 0.46
CA ALA A 103 3.47 -27.19 -0.87
C ALA A 103 4.12 -26.17 -1.84
N ASN A 104 3.66 -24.92 -1.82
CA ASN A 104 4.23 -23.87 -2.68
C ASN A 104 5.66 -23.49 -2.27
N LEU A 105 5.95 -23.44 -0.98
CA LEU A 105 7.29 -23.17 -0.47
C LEU A 105 8.29 -24.26 -0.87
N ASN A 106 7.88 -25.54 -0.81
CA ASN A 106 8.70 -26.65 -1.31
C ASN A 106 8.98 -26.50 -2.81
N MET A 107 7.97 -26.13 -3.61
CA MET A 107 8.15 -25.85 -5.04
C MET A 107 9.15 -24.70 -5.27
N PHE A 108 9.10 -23.62 -4.48
CA PHE A 108 10.08 -22.53 -4.59
C PHE A 108 11.49 -22.93 -4.16
N GLN A 109 11.64 -23.89 -3.24
CA GLN A 109 12.96 -24.46 -2.91
C GLN A 109 13.52 -25.31 -4.05
N ASP A 110 12.68 -26.10 -4.72
CA ASP A 110 13.08 -26.88 -5.91
C ASP A 110 13.46 -25.95 -7.08
N LEU A 111 12.84 -24.78 -7.15
CA LEU A 111 13.10 -23.73 -8.15
C LEU A 111 14.09 -22.65 -7.66
N ARG A 112 14.88 -22.91 -6.61
CA ARG A 112 15.75 -21.87 -6.02
C ARG A 112 16.76 -21.27 -7.02
N GLU A 113 17.20 -22.08 -7.97
CA GLU A 113 18.14 -21.72 -9.05
C GLU A 113 17.49 -20.89 -10.16
N LEU A 114 16.15 -20.82 -10.19
CA LEU A 114 15.42 -19.95 -11.10
C LEU A 114 15.50 -18.51 -10.58
N ASN A 115 16.16 -17.63 -11.32
CA ASN A 115 16.28 -16.22 -10.97
C ASN A 115 15.03 -15.47 -11.40
N TYR A 116 14.52 -14.57 -10.55
CA TYR A 116 13.33 -13.79 -10.86
C TYR A 116 13.68 -12.31 -10.89
N VAL A 117 13.24 -11.64 -11.94
CA VAL A 117 13.24 -10.19 -12.06
C VAL A 117 11.80 -9.71 -12.02
N VAL A 118 11.56 -8.64 -11.27
CA VAL A 118 10.24 -8.02 -11.18
C VAL A 118 10.33 -6.60 -11.71
N HIS A 119 9.60 -6.33 -12.78
CA HIS A 119 9.45 -5.00 -13.32
C HIS A 119 8.17 -4.38 -12.76
N VAL A 120 8.35 -3.31 -11.99
CA VAL A 120 7.25 -2.55 -11.40
C VAL A 120 6.99 -1.32 -12.27
N ALA A 121 5.82 -1.28 -12.91
CA ALA A 121 5.47 -0.16 -13.77
C ALA A 121 5.23 1.13 -12.97
N LYS A 122 5.11 2.25 -13.68
CA LYS A 122 4.54 3.46 -13.08
C LYS A 122 3.08 3.19 -12.66
N PRO A 123 2.56 3.87 -11.63
CA PRO A 123 1.19 3.69 -11.20
C PRO A 123 0.20 4.01 -12.32
N THR A 124 -0.70 3.06 -12.57
CA THR A 124 -1.86 3.25 -13.46
C THR A 124 -2.88 4.18 -12.79
N ALA A 125 -2.95 4.16 -11.46
CA ALA A 125 -3.76 5.10 -10.67
C ALA A 125 -3.10 5.41 -9.32
N ASN A 126 -3.37 6.62 -8.83
CA ASN A 126 -3.03 7.05 -7.48
C ASN A 126 -4.12 7.99 -6.94
N PHE A 127 -4.82 7.60 -5.88
CA PHE A 127 -5.96 8.36 -5.35
C PHE A 127 -6.21 8.06 -3.87
N ILE A 128 -7.12 8.82 -3.24
CA ILE A 128 -7.53 8.62 -1.86
C ILE A 128 -8.84 7.82 -1.82
N LEU A 129 -8.88 6.75 -1.04
CA LEU A 129 -10.09 5.99 -0.73
C LEU A 129 -10.17 5.76 0.78
N ASN A 130 -11.23 6.24 1.43
CA ASN A 130 -11.49 6.01 2.86
C ASN A 130 -10.26 6.25 3.78
N GLN A 131 -9.65 7.44 3.68
CA GLN A 131 -8.45 7.85 4.45
C GLN A 131 -7.18 7.04 4.16
N LYS A 132 -7.13 6.33 3.03
CA LYS A 132 -5.95 5.62 2.55
C LYS A 132 -5.54 6.19 1.20
N GLU A 133 -4.24 6.29 0.98
CA GLU A 133 -3.72 6.40 -0.38
C GLU A 133 -3.74 5.01 -1.02
N ILE A 134 -4.32 4.91 -2.20
CA ILE A 134 -4.42 3.72 -3.03
C ILE A 134 -3.57 3.92 -4.27
N CYS A 135 -2.79 2.91 -4.61
CA CYS A 135 -1.97 2.90 -5.80
C CYS A 135 -2.14 1.60 -6.56
N ILE A 136 -2.52 1.71 -7.83
CA ILE A 136 -2.70 0.56 -8.73
C ILE A 136 -1.45 0.47 -9.60
N ILE A 137 -0.79 -0.67 -9.58
CA ILE A 137 0.47 -0.90 -10.29
C ILE A 137 0.42 -2.23 -11.02
N ASN A 138 0.79 -2.18 -12.29
CA ASN A 138 1.03 -3.38 -13.09
C ASN A 138 2.47 -3.84 -12.85
N THR A 139 2.65 -5.15 -12.75
CA THR A 139 3.94 -5.78 -12.51
C THR A 139 4.17 -6.90 -13.50
N VAL A 140 5.40 -7.05 -13.97
CA VAL A 140 5.81 -8.18 -14.80
C VAL A 140 6.88 -8.97 -14.07
N PHE A 141 6.60 -10.24 -13.79
CA PHE A 141 7.54 -11.20 -13.24
C PHE A 141 8.15 -12.00 -14.37
N ILE A 142 9.47 -12.03 -14.43
CA ILE A 142 10.21 -12.82 -15.42
C ILE A 142 11.16 -13.75 -14.69
N GLY A 143 11.05 -15.05 -14.95
CA GLY A 143 11.94 -16.07 -14.39
C GLY A 143 12.94 -16.55 -15.43
N TYR A 144 14.21 -16.72 -15.03
CA TYR A 144 15.33 -17.13 -15.87
C TYR A 144 16.03 -18.36 -15.30
N TRP A 145 16.32 -19.35 -16.15
CA TRP A 145 17.24 -20.43 -15.80
C TRP A 145 18.69 -19.96 -16.00
N GLY A 146 19.48 -19.99 -14.93
CA GLY A 146 20.84 -19.45 -14.92
C GLY A 146 20.86 -17.94 -14.64
N ASP A 147 21.96 -17.28 -14.97
CA ASP A 147 22.15 -15.84 -14.76
C ASP A 147 21.05 -15.02 -15.48
N VAL A 148 20.61 -13.90 -14.91
CA VAL A 148 19.61 -13.02 -15.54
C VAL A 148 20.13 -12.45 -16.87
N ASP A 149 21.43 -12.17 -16.98
CA ASP A 149 22.01 -11.52 -18.16
C ASP A 149 22.25 -12.50 -19.34
N TYR A 150 22.33 -13.80 -19.06
CA TYR A 150 22.71 -14.83 -20.04
C TYR A 150 21.74 -16.02 -20.10
N GLY A 151 20.82 -16.10 -19.16
CA GLY A 151 19.89 -17.20 -18.99
C GLY A 151 18.74 -17.15 -19.97
N ARG A 152 18.02 -18.26 -20.07
CA ARG A 152 16.81 -18.35 -20.89
C ARG A 152 15.60 -17.97 -20.03
N GLU A 153 14.81 -17.02 -20.51
CA GLU A 153 13.48 -16.74 -19.96
C GLU A 153 12.66 -18.04 -19.97
N SER A 154 12.19 -18.44 -18.78
CA SER A 154 11.41 -19.66 -18.56
C SER A 154 9.94 -19.37 -18.30
N VAL A 155 9.65 -18.22 -17.70
CA VAL A 155 8.29 -17.86 -17.29
C VAL A 155 8.16 -16.34 -17.32
N ARG A 156 7.00 -15.87 -17.79
CA ARG A 156 6.59 -14.49 -17.73
C ARG A 156 5.16 -14.43 -17.22
N SER A 157 4.93 -13.61 -16.20
CA SER A 157 3.60 -13.33 -15.66
C SER A 157 3.41 -11.83 -15.58
N ALA A 158 2.26 -11.34 -16.02
CA ALA A 158 1.83 -9.98 -15.75
C ALA A 158 0.75 -10.04 -14.68
N ASP A 159 0.82 -9.12 -13.72
CA ASP A 159 -0.02 -9.13 -12.53
C ASP A 159 -0.39 -7.69 -12.12
N VAL A 160 -1.52 -7.52 -11.44
CA VAL A 160 -1.94 -6.22 -10.90
C VAL A 160 -1.89 -6.24 -9.38
N TYR A 161 -1.20 -5.25 -8.81
CA TYR A 161 -1.15 -5.03 -7.38
C TYR A 161 -1.79 -3.71 -6.99
N ILE A 162 -2.61 -3.76 -5.94
CA ILE A 162 -3.14 -2.58 -5.27
C ILE A 162 -2.32 -2.36 -4.00
N PHE A 163 -1.47 -1.34 -4.00
CA PHE A 163 -0.78 -0.89 -2.81
C PHE A 163 -1.63 0.11 -2.03
N SER A 164 -1.75 -0.08 -0.72
CA SER A 164 -2.50 0.81 0.15
C SER A 164 -1.66 1.23 1.36
N ARG A 165 -1.79 2.51 1.74
CA ARG A 165 -1.30 3.01 3.03
C ARG A 165 -2.34 3.91 3.70
N PRO A 166 -2.49 3.89 5.03
CA PRO A 166 -3.16 4.97 5.74
C PRO A 166 -2.44 6.31 5.52
N LEU A 167 -3.20 7.39 5.33
CA LEU A 167 -2.64 8.75 5.23
C LEU A 167 -1.86 9.12 6.50
N GLY A 168 -0.80 9.92 6.37
CA GLY A 168 0.10 10.27 7.47
C GLY A 168 1.02 9.13 7.92
N THR A 169 1.03 7.97 7.24
CA THR A 169 1.93 6.86 7.55
C THR A 169 2.82 6.50 6.37
N HIS A 170 3.97 5.85 6.62
CA HIS A 170 4.82 5.29 5.55
C HIS A 170 4.63 3.77 5.37
N LYS A 171 3.54 3.22 5.92
CA LYS A 171 3.28 1.77 5.99
C LYS A 171 2.42 1.32 4.81
N TRP A 172 3.08 1.02 3.70
CA TRP A 172 2.47 0.42 2.53
C TRP A 172 2.25 -1.08 2.72
N ARG A 173 1.12 -1.56 2.19
CA ARG A 173 0.78 -2.99 2.07
C ARG A 173 0.27 -3.28 0.67
N GLY A 174 0.63 -4.43 0.14
CA GLY A 174 0.22 -4.90 -1.19
C GLY A 174 -0.99 -5.82 -1.10
N PHE A 175 -1.86 -5.72 -2.10
CA PHE A 175 -2.95 -6.66 -2.36
C PHE A 175 -2.80 -7.15 -3.79
N TYR A 176 -2.71 -8.47 -3.97
CA TYR A 176 -2.73 -9.08 -5.30
C TYR A 176 -4.17 -9.08 -5.82
N TYR A 177 -4.41 -8.41 -6.95
CA TYR A 177 -5.73 -8.38 -7.58
C TYR A 177 -5.81 -9.45 -8.68
N ASP A 178 -6.96 -10.11 -8.73
CA ASP A 178 -7.34 -11.03 -9.77
C ASP A 178 -8.84 -10.87 -10.03
N GLU A 179 -9.24 -10.83 -11.30
CA GLU A 179 -10.63 -10.59 -11.70
C GLU A 179 -11.62 -11.67 -11.24
N SER A 180 -11.13 -12.87 -10.89
CA SER A 180 -11.95 -13.95 -10.35
C SER A 180 -12.27 -13.81 -8.86
N ILE A 181 -11.71 -12.80 -8.17
CA ILE A 181 -12.11 -12.46 -6.80
C ILE A 181 -13.59 -12.07 -6.80
N ARG A 182 -14.37 -12.69 -5.91
CA ARG A 182 -15.79 -12.36 -5.79
C ARG A 182 -15.95 -10.90 -5.38
N GLN A 183 -16.87 -10.18 -6.01
CA GLN A 183 -17.12 -8.77 -5.71
C GLN A 183 -17.35 -8.51 -4.22
N VAL A 184 -18.09 -9.39 -3.53
CA VAL A 184 -18.33 -9.28 -2.08
C VAL A 184 -17.06 -9.33 -1.24
N ASP A 185 -16.06 -10.13 -1.65
CA ASP A 185 -14.77 -10.20 -0.96
C ASP A 185 -13.92 -8.97 -1.31
N PHE A 186 -13.95 -8.51 -2.57
CA PHE A 186 -13.26 -7.29 -2.99
C PHE A 186 -13.79 -6.05 -2.26
N ASP A 187 -15.11 -5.91 -2.14
CA ASP A 187 -15.78 -4.82 -1.45
C ASP A 187 -15.46 -4.79 0.05
N GLU A 188 -15.14 -5.95 0.65
CA GLU A 188 -14.63 -6.01 2.02
C GLU A 188 -13.30 -5.26 2.14
N PHE A 189 -12.38 -5.50 1.21
CA PHE A 189 -11.04 -4.89 1.21
C PHE A 189 -11.06 -3.40 0.80
N PHE A 190 -11.90 -3.07 -0.19
CA PHE A 190 -11.96 -1.78 -0.84
C PHE A 190 -13.40 -1.28 -0.98
N PRO A 191 -14.09 -0.95 0.14
CA PRO A 191 -15.47 -0.51 0.08
C PRO A 191 -15.60 0.81 -0.69
N ASN A 192 -16.60 0.88 -1.56
CA ASN A 192 -16.85 2.01 -2.46
C ASN A 192 -15.69 2.30 -3.43
N PHE A 193 -15.02 1.25 -3.92
CA PHE A 193 -13.99 1.42 -4.94
C PHE A 193 -14.58 2.10 -6.19
N PRO A 194 -13.93 3.13 -6.76
CA PRO A 194 -14.52 3.88 -7.86
C PRO A 194 -14.67 3.02 -9.12
N THR A 195 -15.86 3.00 -9.72
CA THR A 195 -16.16 2.20 -10.92
C THR A 195 -15.25 2.55 -12.10
N ASP A 196 -14.90 3.82 -12.28
CA ASP A 196 -13.99 4.28 -13.32
C ASP A 196 -12.55 3.76 -13.14
N LYS A 197 -12.19 3.36 -11.92
CA LYS A 197 -10.89 2.76 -11.59
C LYS A 197 -10.88 1.24 -11.72
N MET A 198 -12.04 0.57 -11.73
CA MET A 198 -12.13 -0.88 -11.94
C MET A 198 -11.51 -1.31 -13.27
N ALA A 199 -11.72 -0.52 -14.32
CA ALA A 199 -11.13 -0.76 -15.65
C ALA A 199 -9.58 -0.71 -15.66
N LEU A 200 -8.96 -0.19 -14.59
CA LEU A 200 -7.50 -0.13 -14.43
C LEU A 200 -6.95 -1.36 -13.71
N LEU A 201 -7.83 -2.23 -13.19
CA LEU A 201 -7.44 -3.48 -12.53
C LEU A 201 -7.32 -4.65 -13.52
N SER A 202 -7.80 -4.48 -14.74
CA SER A 202 -7.56 -5.42 -15.84
C SER A 202 -6.17 -5.17 -16.42
N LEU A 203 -5.40 -6.24 -16.59
CA LEU A 203 -4.17 -6.17 -17.39
C LEU A 203 -4.57 -5.77 -18.80
N LYS A 204 -3.94 -4.73 -19.31
CA LYS A 204 -3.97 -4.47 -20.75
C LYS A 204 -2.86 -5.31 -21.33
N ASP A 205 -3.18 -6.15 -22.31
CA ASP A 205 -2.17 -6.80 -23.12
C ASP A 205 -1.25 -5.70 -23.67
N GLU A 206 0.02 -5.73 -23.26
CA GLU A 206 1.05 -4.94 -23.92
C GLU A 206 1.42 -5.71 -25.19
N ASP A 207 0.84 -5.29 -26.33
CA ASP A 207 1.25 -5.71 -27.69
C ASP A 207 2.75 -5.48 -27.94
#